data_AF-D3FRA2-F1
#
_entry.id   AF-D3FRA2-F1
#
_cell.length_a   1.000
_cell.length_b   1.000
_cell.length_c   1.000
_cell.angle_alpha   90.00
_cell.angle_beta   90.00
_cell.angle_gamma   90.00
#
_symmetry.space_group_name_H-M   'P 1'
#
loop_
_entity.id
_entity.type
_entity.pdbx_description
1 polymer ?
#
loop_
_entity_poly.entity_id
_entity_poly.type
_entity_poly.pdbx_seq_one_letter_code
_entity_poly.pdbx_strand_id
1 'polypeptide(L)'
;MNTFAIYKDKVYPLNIRDGSLRLRSNIKEEGFKQSIDIMGNEHNDLFIKELSEEDVELAFEIEVVVVFKGEEFQLFTAVSPDDITVKLISFNPEQAKQFDFEIHEPFVFKKEISFDEVEEIIEIRKPILKWEGQPESRRIIPKESGKDYFGR
;
A
#
# COMPACT_ATOMS: atom_id res chain seq x y z
N MET A 1 0.68 -5.97 4.20
CA MET A 1 -0.36 -4.94 4.00
C MET A 1 0.21 -3.63 4.51
N ASN A 2 0.19 -2.59 3.68
CA ASN A 2 0.72 -1.28 4.05
C ASN A 2 -0.44 -0.48 4.66
N THR A 3 -0.55 -0.56 5.99
CA THR A 3 -1.56 0.15 6.78
C THR A 3 -1.07 1.54 7.15
N PHE A 4 -1.97 2.52 7.08
CA PHE A 4 -1.70 3.92 7.41
C PHE A 4 -2.84 4.50 8.24
N ALA A 5 -2.57 5.61 8.90
CA ALA A 5 -3.60 6.43 9.52
C ALA A 5 -3.39 7.92 9.23
N ILE A 6 -4.50 8.66 9.16
CA ILE A 6 -4.50 10.11 9.16
C ILE A 6 -4.58 10.59 10.62
N TYR A 7 -3.58 11.36 11.03
CA TYR A 7 -3.52 11.98 12.36
C TYR A 7 -3.05 13.42 12.20
N LYS A 8 -3.87 14.39 12.62
CA LYS A 8 -3.60 15.82 12.47
C LYS A 8 -3.29 16.19 11.01
N ASP A 9 -4.17 15.77 10.10
CA ASP A 9 -4.09 16.01 8.66
C ASP A 9 -2.85 15.40 7.96
N LYS A 10 -2.09 14.53 8.62
CA LYS A 10 -0.90 13.86 8.08
C LYS A 10 -1.08 12.35 8.02
N VAL A 11 -0.54 11.74 6.98
CA VAL A 11 -0.54 10.28 6.79
C VAL A 11 0.70 9.68 7.45
N TYR A 12 0.50 8.70 8.32
CA TYR A 12 1.56 7.97 9.00
C TYR A 12 1.45 6.46 8.75
N PRO A 13 2.57 5.74 8.57
CA PRO A 13 2.59 4.29 8.65
C PRO A 13 2.02 3.83 10.00
N LEU A 14 1.08 2.90 9.94
CA LEU A 14 0.35 2.40 11.09
C LEU A 14 0.71 0.94 11.34
N ASN A 15 0.93 0.59 12.60
CA ASN A 15 0.90 -0.80 13.04
C ASN A 15 -0.21 -0.97 14.06
N ILE A 16 -1.01 -2.01 13.89
CA ILE A 16 -2.11 -2.35 14.77
C ILE A 16 -1.68 -3.56 15.58
N ARG A 17 -1.67 -3.43 16.91
CA ARG A 17 -1.31 -4.53 17.80
C ARG A 17 -2.10 -4.45 19.09
N ASP A 18 -2.79 -5.55 19.42
CA ASP A 18 -3.54 -5.69 20.68
C ASP A 18 -4.54 -4.53 20.90
N GLY A 19 -5.18 -4.04 19.83
CA GLY A 19 -6.10 -2.89 19.85
C GLY A 19 -5.43 -1.51 19.94
N SER A 20 -4.10 -1.44 20.04
CA SER A 20 -3.33 -0.19 20.01
C SER A 20 -2.91 0.17 18.59
N LEU A 21 -3.08 1.45 18.23
CA LEU A 21 -2.57 2.04 17.00
C LEU A 21 -1.19 2.64 17.25
N ARG A 22 -0.19 2.20 16.50
CA ARG A 22 1.19 2.68 16.58
C ARG A 22 1.59 3.39 15.30
N LEU A 23 1.58 4.72 15.31
CA LEU A 23 2.08 5.53 14.21
C LEU A 23 3.60 5.56 14.24
N ARG A 24 4.22 5.50 13.06
CA ARG A 24 5.68 5.62 12.90
C ARG A 24 6.04 6.93 12.22
N SER A 25 7.11 7.57 12.66
CA SER A 25 7.74 8.69 11.98
C SER A 25 9.25 8.51 12.00
N ASN A 26 9.92 8.92 10.93
CA ASN A 26 11.39 8.99 10.87
C ASN A 26 11.92 10.35 11.34
N ILE A 27 11.03 11.26 11.74
CA ILE A 27 11.36 12.59 12.25
C ILE A 27 10.75 12.71 13.65
N LYS A 28 11.49 13.36 14.55
CA LYS A 28 10.98 13.63 15.90
C LYS A 28 9.86 14.66 15.85
N GLU A 29 8.65 14.23 16.20
CA GLU A 29 7.46 15.07 16.28
C GLU A 29 6.90 15.11 17.70
N GLU A 30 6.09 16.13 17.99
CA GLU A 30 5.51 16.30 19.33
C GLU A 30 4.69 15.07 19.75
N GLY A 31 5.00 14.55 20.93
CA GLY A 31 4.32 13.40 21.51
C GLY A 31 4.74 12.04 20.96
N PHE A 32 5.56 11.98 19.90
CA PHE A 32 6.21 10.75 19.45
C PHE A 32 7.42 10.45 20.34
N LYS A 33 7.61 9.18 20.68
CA LYS A 33 8.72 8.71 21.52
C LYS A 33 9.71 7.94 20.66
N GLN A 34 11.00 8.08 20.96
CA GLN A 34 12.03 7.31 20.27
C GLN A 34 11.83 5.82 20.52
N SER A 35 12.00 5.02 19.47
CA SER A 35 11.91 3.56 19.56
C SER A 35 13.15 3.02 20.24
N ILE A 36 12.94 2.20 21.27
CA ILE A 36 13.98 1.47 21.97
C ILE A 36 13.73 -0.01 21.70
N ASP A 37 14.73 -0.72 21.19
CA ASP A 37 14.61 -2.15 20.95
C ASP A 37 14.61 -2.96 22.26
N ILE A 38 14.39 -4.28 22.16
CA ILE A 38 14.36 -5.17 23.32
C ILE A 38 15.72 -5.27 24.05
N MET A 39 16.81 -4.86 23.42
CA MET A 39 18.16 -4.82 23.98
C MET A 39 18.52 -3.45 24.58
N GLY A 40 17.61 -2.47 24.50
CA GLY A 40 17.83 -1.12 25.01
C GLY A 40 18.52 -0.19 24.01
N ASN A 41 18.70 -0.59 22.75
CA ASN A 41 19.30 0.29 21.74
C ASN A 41 18.29 1.31 21.24
N GLU A 42 18.73 2.56 21.19
CA GLU A 42 17.97 3.68 20.69
C GLU A 42 18.06 3.77 19.16
N HIS A 43 16.90 3.73 18.49
CA HIS A 43 16.81 4.01 17.06
C HIS A 43 16.59 5.51 16.85
N ASN A 44 17.65 6.24 16.51
CA ASN A 44 17.61 7.70 16.33
C ASN A 44 16.73 8.15 15.15
N ASP A 45 16.35 7.23 14.28
CA ASP A 45 15.60 7.41 13.05
C ASP A 45 14.18 6.82 13.12
N LEU A 46 13.75 6.30 14.29
CA LEU A 46 12.42 5.72 14.45
C LEU A 46 11.72 6.26 15.70
N PHE A 47 10.62 6.95 15.47
CA PHE A 47 9.76 7.49 16.51
C PHE A 47 8.36 6.90 16.41
N ILE A 48 7.80 6.52 17.57
CA ILE A 48 6.51 5.84 17.68
C ILE A 48 5.54 6.68 18.51
N LYS A 49 4.30 6.76 18.05
CA LYS A 49 3.18 7.32 18.80
C LYS A 49 2.12 6.24 18.98
N GLU A 50 1.80 5.90 20.23
CA GLU A 50 0.68 5.01 20.54
C GLU A 50 -0.59 5.84 20.73
N LEU A 51 -1.68 5.40 20.12
CA LEU A 51 -3.00 6.04 20.08
C LEU A 51 -4.10 4.99 20.13
N SER A 52 -5.33 5.41 20.44
CA SER A 52 -6.53 4.61 20.20
C SER A 52 -7.21 5.00 18.87
N GLU A 53 -8.24 4.26 18.46
CA GLU A 53 -8.97 4.58 17.23
C GLU A 53 -9.65 5.95 17.28
N GLU A 54 -10.00 6.43 18.47
CA GLU A 54 -10.64 7.72 18.75
C GLU A 54 -9.74 8.92 18.47
N ASP A 55 -8.42 8.73 18.52
CA ASP A 55 -7.44 9.80 18.35
C ASP A 55 -7.07 10.07 16.88
N VAL A 56 -7.37 9.13 15.98
CA VAL A 56 -7.04 9.25 14.55
C VAL A 56 -8.29 9.52 13.72
N GLU A 57 -8.11 10.16 12.57
CA GLU A 57 -9.21 10.61 11.70
C GLU A 57 -9.70 9.50 10.77
N LEU A 58 -8.77 8.66 10.30
CA LEU A 58 -9.02 7.52 9.42
C LEU A 58 -7.85 6.54 9.52
N ALA A 59 -8.13 5.25 9.68
CA ALA A 59 -7.19 4.17 9.41
C ALA A 59 -7.55 3.49 8.08
N PHE A 60 -6.55 3.20 7.25
CA PHE A 60 -6.76 2.61 5.92
C PHE A 60 -5.60 1.73 5.47
N GLU A 61 -5.90 0.79 4.59
CA GLU A 61 -4.92 0.04 3.81
C GLU A 61 -4.72 0.70 2.45
N ILE A 62 -3.48 0.74 1.99
CA ILE A 62 -3.18 1.10 0.60
C ILE A 62 -3.10 -0.18 -0.24
N GLU A 63 -3.89 -0.21 -1.29
CA GLU A 63 -3.75 -1.12 -2.42
C GLU A 63 -3.38 -0.31 -3.66
N VAL A 64 -2.48 -0.85 -4.47
CA VAL A 64 -2.08 -0.22 -5.72
C VAL A 64 -2.44 -1.16 -6.85
N VAL A 65 -3.27 -0.66 -7.77
CA VAL A 65 -3.67 -1.36 -8.98
C VAL A 65 -3.20 -0.60 -10.20
N VAL A 66 -3.06 -1.32 -11.31
CA VAL A 66 -2.76 -0.72 -12.61
C VAL A 66 -3.87 -1.04 -13.59
N VAL A 67 -4.16 -0.09 -14.48
CA VAL A 67 -5.09 -0.29 -15.58
C VAL A 67 -4.30 -0.81 -16.78
N PHE A 68 -4.71 -1.97 -17.29
CA PHE A 68 -4.17 -2.58 -18.50
C PHE A 68 -5.34 -2.96 -19.41
N LYS A 69 -5.39 -2.38 -20.61
CA LYS A 69 -6.46 -2.60 -21.60
C LYS A 69 -7.86 -2.36 -20.99
N GLY A 70 -8.00 -1.29 -20.21
CA GLY A 70 -9.27 -0.89 -19.59
C GLY A 70 -9.72 -1.68 -18.35
N GLU A 71 -8.92 -2.62 -17.84
CA GLU A 71 -9.24 -3.35 -16.60
C GLU A 71 -8.17 -3.15 -15.52
N GLU A 72 -8.61 -3.16 -14.26
CA GLU A 72 -7.74 -3.02 -13.07
C GLU A 72 -7.14 -4.36 -12.67
N PHE A 73 -5.83 -4.36 -12.45
CA PHE A 73 -5.08 -5.52 -11.97
C PHE A 73 -4.23 -5.16 -10.77
N GLN A 74 -4.18 -6.08 -9.81
CA GLN A 74 -3.23 -6.02 -8.71
C GLN A 74 -1.82 -6.34 -9.21
N LEU A 75 -0.84 -5.77 -8.52
CA LEU A 75 0.56 -6.12 -8.71
C LEU A 75 0.87 -7.45 -8.01
N PHE A 76 1.57 -8.33 -8.71
CA PHE A 76 2.07 -9.57 -8.12
C PHE A 76 3.20 -9.33 -7.12
N THR A 77 4.05 -8.34 -7.40
CA THR A 77 5.20 -7.97 -6.59
C THR A 77 5.39 -6.45 -6.63
N ALA A 78 6.11 -5.91 -5.66
CA ALA A 78 6.65 -4.56 -5.76
C ALA A 78 7.46 -4.42 -7.06
N VAL A 79 7.32 -3.28 -7.72
CA VAL A 79 8.02 -2.94 -8.97
C VAL A 79 9.20 -2.06 -8.60
N SER A 80 10.40 -2.43 -9.04
CA SER A 80 11.57 -1.57 -8.85
C SER A 80 11.45 -0.31 -9.72
N PRO A 81 11.92 0.87 -9.28
CA PRO A 81 11.99 2.05 -10.15
C PRO A 81 12.76 1.79 -11.46
N ASP A 82 13.73 0.88 -11.41
CA ASP A 82 14.56 0.50 -12.56
C ASP A 82 13.88 -0.53 -13.48
N ASP A 83 12.78 -1.15 -13.06
CA ASP A 83 12.11 -2.16 -13.86
C ASP A 83 11.42 -1.53 -15.08
N ILE A 84 11.51 -2.25 -16.20
CA ILE A 84 10.81 -1.90 -17.45
C ILE A 84 9.50 -2.70 -17.60
N THR A 85 9.25 -3.66 -16.72
CA THR A 85 8.06 -4.50 -16.72
C THR A 85 7.32 -4.45 -15.40
N VAL A 86 6.03 -4.74 -15.47
CA VAL A 86 5.12 -4.82 -14.33
C VAL A 86 4.51 -6.22 -14.33
N LYS A 87 4.52 -6.88 -13.17
CA LYS A 87 3.92 -8.21 -13.01
C LYS A 87 2.54 -8.05 -12.39
N LEU A 88 1.52 -8.43 -13.14
CA LEU A 88 0.12 -8.44 -12.75
C LEU A 88 -0.25 -9.80 -12.15
N ILE A 89 -1.21 -9.80 -11.23
CA ILE A 89 -1.85 -11.00 -10.71
C ILE A 89 -3.36 -10.94 -10.92
N SER A 90 -3.96 -12.09 -11.24
CA SER A 90 -5.39 -12.30 -11.21
C SER A 90 -5.70 -13.64 -10.53
N PHE A 91 -6.83 -13.70 -9.84
CA PHE A 91 -7.40 -14.93 -9.27
C PHE A 91 -8.67 -15.38 -10.01
N ASN A 92 -9.08 -14.62 -11.04
CA ASN A 92 -10.25 -14.93 -11.85
C ASN A 92 -9.81 -15.65 -13.13
N PRO A 93 -10.17 -16.93 -13.34
CA PRO A 93 -9.76 -17.69 -14.51
C PRO A 93 -10.33 -17.14 -15.84
N GLU A 94 -11.51 -16.52 -15.81
CA GLU A 94 -12.11 -15.93 -17.01
C GLU A 94 -11.34 -14.69 -17.46
N GLN A 95 -11.02 -13.80 -16.50
CA GLN A 95 -10.17 -12.64 -16.73
C GLN A 95 -8.76 -13.06 -17.16
N ALA A 96 -8.16 -14.02 -16.46
CA ALA A 96 -6.84 -14.55 -16.81
C ALA A 96 -6.80 -15.07 -18.26
N LYS A 97 -7.84 -15.78 -18.70
CA LYS A 97 -7.96 -16.25 -20.08
C LYS A 97 -8.15 -15.10 -21.07
N GLN A 98 -8.99 -14.12 -20.76
CA GLN A 98 -9.26 -12.97 -21.64
C GLN A 98 -8.00 -12.12 -21.90
N PHE A 99 -7.12 -12.00 -20.92
CA PHE A 99 -5.91 -11.17 -21.01
C PHE A 99 -4.63 -11.99 -21.19
N ASP A 100 -4.72 -13.28 -21.51
CA ASP A 100 -3.57 -14.18 -21.74
C ASP A 100 -2.57 -14.21 -20.56
N PHE A 101 -3.07 -14.44 -19.34
CA PHE A 101 -2.24 -14.68 -18.17
C PHE A 101 -1.77 -16.14 -18.15
N GLU A 102 -0.56 -16.36 -17.65
CA GLU A 102 0.00 -17.69 -17.42
C GLU A 102 -0.44 -18.23 -16.05
N ILE A 103 -0.66 -19.54 -15.96
CA ILE A 103 -0.91 -20.20 -14.69
C ILE A 103 0.40 -20.23 -13.90
N HIS A 104 0.39 -19.64 -12.71
CA HIS A 104 1.51 -19.73 -11.78
C HIS A 104 1.33 -20.87 -10.78
N GLU A 105 0.17 -20.91 -10.14
CA GLU A 105 -0.28 -21.94 -9.18
C GLU A 105 -1.79 -22.17 -9.39
N PRO A 106 -2.40 -23.23 -8.82
CA PRO A 106 -3.85 -23.40 -8.88
C PRO A 106 -4.57 -22.13 -8.44
N PHE A 107 -5.41 -21.58 -9.32
CA PHE A 107 -6.19 -20.33 -9.13
C PHE A 107 -5.37 -19.04 -9.02
N VAL A 108 -4.07 -19.08 -9.32
CA VAL A 108 -3.19 -17.90 -9.35
C VAL A 108 -2.61 -17.73 -10.74
N PHE A 109 -2.95 -16.63 -11.39
CA PHE A 109 -2.52 -16.32 -12.74
C PHE A 109 -1.65 -15.07 -12.75
N LYS A 110 -0.60 -15.07 -13.57
CA LYS A 110 0.32 -13.93 -13.69
C LYS A 110 0.48 -13.49 -15.12
N LYS A 111 0.75 -12.20 -15.29
CA LYS A 111 1.16 -11.63 -16.56
C LYS A 111 2.26 -10.62 -16.34
N GLU A 112 3.30 -10.69 -17.15
CA GLU A 112 4.29 -9.64 -17.22
C GLU A 112 3.98 -8.76 -18.44
N ILE A 113 3.90 -7.45 -18.22
CA ILE A 113 3.66 -6.44 -19.27
C ILE A 113 4.77 -5.39 -19.21
N SER A 114 5.00 -4.67 -20.30
CA SER A 114 5.85 -3.48 -20.24
C SER A 114 5.19 -2.39 -19.40
N PHE A 115 5.99 -1.59 -18.68
CA PHE A 115 5.49 -0.39 -18.00
C PHE A 115 4.83 0.60 -18.99
N ASP A 116 5.24 0.60 -20.26
CA ASP A 116 4.63 1.43 -21.29
C ASP A 116 3.17 1.01 -21.60
N GLU A 117 2.81 -0.25 -21.37
CA GLU A 117 1.46 -0.77 -21.54
C GLU A 117 0.52 -0.43 -20.37
N VAL A 118 1.05 0.10 -19.25
CA VAL A 118 0.23 0.58 -18.14
C VAL A 118 -0.48 1.87 -18.55
N GLU A 119 -1.80 1.86 -18.51
CA GLU A 119 -2.63 3.02 -18.86
C GLU A 119 -2.71 3.99 -17.67
N GLU A 120 -3.01 3.46 -16.48
CA GLU A 120 -3.11 4.23 -15.24
C GLU A 120 -2.55 3.45 -14.06
N ILE A 121 -2.08 4.17 -13.05
CA ILE A 121 -1.70 3.62 -11.73
C ILE A 121 -2.65 4.24 -10.73
N ILE A 122 -3.34 3.42 -9.93
CA ILE A 122 -4.37 3.89 -9.00
C ILE A 122 -3.98 3.44 -7.59
N GLU A 123 -3.82 4.42 -6.70
CA GLU A 123 -3.78 4.20 -5.26
C GLU A 123 -5.21 4.14 -4.74
N ILE A 124 -5.57 3.01 -4.14
CA ILE A 124 -6.84 2.78 -3.48
C ILE A 124 -6.58 2.76 -1.97
N ARG A 125 -7.28 3.61 -1.23
CA ARG A 125 -7.28 3.62 0.24
C ARG A 125 -8.55 2.98 0.73
N LYS A 126 -8.42 1.81 1.34
CA LYS A 126 -9.53 1.03 1.90
C LYS A 126 -9.63 1.29 3.40
N PRO A 127 -10.71 1.94 3.87
CA PRO A 127 -10.92 2.16 5.30
C PRO A 127 -10.97 0.83 6.09
N ILE A 128 -10.36 0.82 7.27
CA ILE A 128 -10.31 -0.36 8.16
C ILE A 128 -10.80 0.00 9.57
N LEU A 129 -10.88 -0.98 10.48
CA LEU A 129 -11.29 -0.80 11.88
C LEU A 129 -12.69 -0.16 11.97
N LYS A 130 -12.94 0.80 12.87
CA LYS A 130 -14.24 1.47 12.96
C LYS A 130 -14.69 2.21 11.69
N TRP A 131 -13.80 2.44 10.72
CA TRP A 131 -14.14 3.05 9.42
C TRP A 131 -14.48 2.04 8.34
N GLU A 132 -14.40 0.73 8.63
CA GLU A 132 -14.77 -0.31 7.69
C GLU A 132 -16.21 -0.10 7.18
N GLY A 133 -16.40 -0.29 5.86
CA GLY A 133 -17.67 -0.03 5.18
C GLY A 133 -17.84 1.42 4.68
N GLN A 134 -16.96 2.35 5.05
CA GLN A 134 -16.88 3.64 4.35
C GLN A 134 -16.36 3.46 2.92
N PRO A 135 -16.74 4.34 1.97
CA PRO A 135 -16.24 4.27 0.61
C PRO A 135 -14.72 4.36 0.55
N GLU A 136 -14.10 3.56 -0.31
CA GLU A 136 -12.68 3.70 -0.62
C GLU A 136 -12.40 5.03 -1.33
N SER A 137 -11.25 5.62 -1.04
CA SER A 137 -10.77 6.78 -1.80
C SER A 137 -9.80 6.31 -2.87
N ARG A 138 -9.92 6.87 -4.08
CA ARG A 138 -9.08 6.50 -5.22
C ARG A 138 -8.30 7.72 -5.71
N ARG A 139 -7.02 7.52 -6.02
CA ARG A 139 -6.14 8.55 -6.57
C ARG A 139 -5.32 8.00 -7.72
N ILE A 140 -5.43 8.64 -8.88
CA ILE A 140 -4.56 8.36 -10.02
C ILE A 140 -3.16 8.90 -9.70
N ILE A 141 -2.16 8.05 -9.87
CA ILE A 141 -0.74 8.38 -9.76
C ILE A 141 -0.23 8.69 -11.16
N PRO A 142 0.35 9.88 -11.40
CA PRO A 142 0.91 10.22 -12.70
C PRO A 142 1.96 9.18 -13.13
N LYS A 143 1.90 8.75 -14.39
CA LYS A 143 2.75 7.66 -14.91
C LYS A 143 4.23 7.99 -14.80
N GLU A 144 4.61 9.25 -14.98
CA GLU A 144 5.97 9.75 -14.79
C GLU A 144 6.50 9.58 -13.35
N SER A 145 5.60 9.55 -12.37
CA SER A 145 5.93 9.29 -10.96
C SER A 145 5.74 7.83 -10.56
N GLY A 146 5.20 6.99 -11.45
CA GLY A 146 4.78 5.62 -11.15
C GLY A 146 5.92 4.71 -10.70
N LYS A 147 7.08 4.82 -11.36
CA LYS A 147 8.29 4.07 -11.02
C LYS A 147 8.80 4.39 -9.62
N ASP A 148 8.91 5.68 -9.29
CA ASP A 148 9.29 6.14 -7.97
C ASP A 148 8.25 5.78 -6.90
N TYR A 149 6.98 5.76 -7.29
CA TYR A 149 5.88 5.42 -6.39
C TYR A 149 5.90 3.95 -5.99
N PHE A 150 6.22 3.04 -6.90
CA PHE A 150 6.35 1.61 -6.59
C PHE A 150 7.55 1.26 -5.71
N GLY A 151 8.60 2.09 -5.70
CA GLY A 151 9.80 1.89 -4.89
C GLY A 151 9.70 2.37 -3.43
N ARG A 152 8.52 2.80 -2.96
CA ARG A 152 8.29 3.35 -1.60
C ARG A 152 7.89 2.32 -0.55
#